data_AF-A0A2H9LF15-F1
#
_entry.id   AF-A0A2H9LF15-F1
#
_cell.length_a   1.000
_cell.length_b   1.000
_cell.length_c   1.000
_cell.angle_alpha   90.00
_cell.angle_beta   90.00
_cell.angle_gamma   90.00
#
_symmetry.space_group_name_H-M   'P 1'
#
loop_
_entity.id
_entity.type
_entity.pdbx_description
1 polymer ?
#
loop_
_entity_poly.entity_id
_entity_poly.type
_entity_poly.pdbx_seq_one_letter_code
_entity_poly.pdbx_strand_id
1 'polypeptide(L)'
;MFLPSEKIKEDKQKKADENKVSEDINKESIEEKTEPSLICKDSCPLDGKCYPFGYRKQGKFCFDDGTFKQQLTGDTACENNFECTSNICINNQCVAQSFIQKIIDWLKKFFGMV
;
A
#
# COMPACT_ATOMS: atom_id res chain seq x y z
N MET A 1 -32.69 -3.82 39.48
CA MET A 1 -32.21 -2.45 39.21
C MET A 1 -33.15 -1.84 38.19
N PHE A 2 -33.44 -0.55 38.34
CA PHE A 2 -34.60 0.18 37.81
C PHE A 2 -34.68 0.31 36.27
N LEU A 3 -35.89 0.64 35.83
CA LEU A 3 -36.50 0.72 34.49
C LEU A 3 -35.78 1.56 33.39
N PRO A 4 -36.23 1.44 32.11
CA PRO A 4 -35.61 2.00 30.90
C PRO A 4 -36.17 3.37 30.48
N SER A 5 -35.52 4.05 29.52
CA SER A 5 -36.04 5.24 28.81
C SER A 5 -35.55 5.23 27.35
N GLU A 6 -36.44 4.97 26.38
CA GLU A 6 -37.07 5.94 25.46
C GLU A 6 -36.14 6.43 24.33
N LYS A 7 -36.28 5.91 23.11
CA LYS A 7 -37.06 6.47 21.98
C LYS A 7 -36.67 7.91 21.60
N ILE A 8 -35.98 8.06 20.47
CA ILE A 8 -36.16 9.21 19.57
C ILE A 8 -36.33 8.65 18.14
N LYS A 9 -37.45 9.02 17.52
CA LYS A 9 -37.85 8.73 16.14
C LYS A 9 -37.46 9.91 15.24
N GLU A 10 -37.15 9.54 14.01
CA GLU A 10 -37.46 10.18 12.71
C GLU A 10 -37.32 11.70 12.56
N ASP A 11 -36.61 12.10 11.50
CA ASP A 11 -37.20 13.04 10.54
C ASP A 11 -36.75 12.75 9.11
N LYS A 12 -37.75 12.58 8.24
CA LYS A 12 -37.70 12.44 6.78
C LYS A 12 -38.26 13.72 6.17
N GLN A 13 -37.58 14.32 5.20
CA GLN A 13 -38.23 15.08 4.11
C GLN A 13 -37.26 15.19 2.92
N LYS A 14 -37.47 14.48 1.80
CA LYS A 14 -38.38 14.70 0.65
C LYS A 14 -38.05 15.93 -0.22
N LYS A 15 -37.58 15.66 -1.45
CA LYS A 15 -38.11 16.05 -2.80
C LYS A 15 -36.97 15.86 -3.80
N ALA A 16 -37.03 14.93 -4.76
CA ALA A 16 -37.87 14.89 -5.96
C ALA A 16 -37.62 16.09 -6.88
N ASP A 17 -36.75 15.90 -7.87
CA ASP A 17 -36.89 16.52 -9.19
C ASP A 17 -36.51 15.49 -10.25
N GLU A 18 -37.51 15.16 -11.05
CA GLU A 18 -37.42 14.38 -12.28
C GLU A 18 -36.92 15.31 -13.38
N ASN A 19 -35.87 14.92 -14.13
CA ASN A 19 -35.93 15.16 -15.56
C ASN A 19 -34.92 14.34 -16.38
N LYS A 20 -35.52 13.65 -17.36
CA LYS A 20 -35.03 13.39 -18.71
C LYS A 20 -33.93 12.35 -18.92
N VAL A 21 -34.43 11.14 -19.13
CA VAL A 21 -33.96 10.16 -20.12
C VAL A 21 -33.58 10.87 -21.42
N SER A 22 -32.33 10.67 -21.83
CA SER A 22 -31.94 10.57 -23.24
C SER A 22 -31.02 9.37 -23.36
N GLU A 23 -31.62 8.28 -23.84
CA GLU A 23 -30.94 7.10 -24.33
C GLU A 23 -30.09 7.49 -25.55
N ASP A 24 -28.78 7.48 -25.39
CA ASP A 24 -27.83 7.34 -26.49
C ASP A 24 -26.71 6.43 -25.98
N ILE A 25 -27.04 5.13 -25.86
CA ILE A 25 -26.05 4.08 -25.63
C ILE A 25 -25.30 3.90 -26.95
N ASN A 26 -24.34 4.80 -27.19
CA ASN A 26 -23.33 4.62 -28.21
C ASN A 26 -22.47 3.43 -27.77
N LYS A 27 -22.73 2.29 -28.42
CA LYS A 27 -22.02 1.02 -28.24
C LYS A 27 -20.63 1.17 -28.85
N GLU A 28 -19.78 1.92 -28.18
CA GLU A 28 -18.35 1.99 -28.48
C GLU A 28 -17.72 0.75 -27.86
N SER A 29 -17.41 -0.21 -28.72
CA SER A 29 -16.65 -1.41 -28.41
C SER A 29 -15.29 -0.98 -27.88
N ILE A 30 -15.15 -0.93 -26.55
CA ILE A 30 -13.86 -0.89 -25.89
C ILE A 30 -13.19 -2.22 -26.23
N GLU A 31 -12.34 -2.17 -27.24
CA GLU A 31 -11.40 -3.22 -27.58
C GLU A 31 -10.42 -3.30 -26.40
N GLU A 32 -10.80 -4.12 -25.41
CA GLU A 32 -9.95 -4.52 -24.31
C GLU A 32 -8.76 -5.26 -24.93
N LYS A 33 -7.69 -4.50 -25.24
CA LYS A 33 -6.39 -5.05 -25.61
C LYS A 33 -5.98 -5.97 -24.46
N THR A 34 -6.23 -7.25 -24.67
CA THR A 34 -5.80 -8.32 -23.79
C THR A 34 -4.29 -8.43 -23.98
N GLU A 35 -3.55 -7.57 -23.28
CA GLU A 35 -2.11 -7.71 -23.16
C GLU A 35 -1.84 -9.14 -22.70
N PRO A 36 -0.95 -9.89 -23.38
CA PRO A 36 -0.69 -11.27 -23.02
C PRO A 36 -0.31 -11.34 -21.55
N SER A 37 -1.10 -12.08 -20.76
CA SER A 37 -0.87 -12.23 -19.33
C SER A 37 0.47 -12.92 -19.11
N LEU A 38 1.51 -12.16 -18.77
CA LEU A 38 2.81 -12.70 -18.41
C LEU A 38 2.66 -13.47 -17.09
N ILE A 39 2.79 -14.79 -17.14
CA ILE A 39 2.69 -15.66 -15.96
C ILE A 39 4.08 -15.80 -15.33
N CYS A 40 4.22 -15.30 -14.11
CA CYS A 40 5.42 -15.43 -13.29
C CYS A 40 5.11 -16.41 -12.15
N LYS A 41 5.63 -17.66 -12.22
CA LYS A 41 5.26 -18.74 -11.28
C LYS A 41 5.80 -18.54 -9.86
N ASP A 42 6.96 -17.90 -9.72
CA ASP A 42 7.68 -17.68 -8.45
C ASP A 42 8.29 -16.27 -8.41
N SER A 43 7.53 -15.28 -8.88
CA SER A 43 7.99 -13.90 -9.07
C SER A 43 6.83 -12.94 -9.31
N CYS A 44 7.09 -11.65 -9.24
CA CYS A 44 6.10 -10.62 -9.53
C CYS A 44 6.21 -10.12 -10.97
N PRO A 45 5.11 -10.09 -11.76
CA PRO A 45 5.08 -9.45 -13.06
C PRO A 45 5.04 -7.92 -12.91
N LEU A 46 5.97 -7.22 -13.57
CA LEU A 46 5.95 -5.75 -13.67
C LEU A 46 6.71 -5.32 -14.94
N ASP A 47 6.14 -4.39 -15.71
CA ASP A 47 6.73 -3.86 -16.96
C ASP A 47 7.17 -4.94 -17.98
N GLY A 48 6.36 -5.99 -18.14
CA GLY A 48 6.66 -7.10 -19.06
C GLY A 48 7.84 -7.98 -18.63
N LYS A 49 8.25 -7.92 -17.35
CA LYS A 49 9.33 -8.73 -16.77
C LYS A 49 8.88 -9.41 -15.47
N CYS A 50 9.50 -10.53 -15.15
CA CYS A 50 9.34 -11.20 -13.85
C CYS A 50 10.48 -10.80 -12.91
N TYR A 51 10.13 -10.35 -11.70
CA TYR A 51 11.08 -9.97 -10.67
C TYR A 51 11.04 -10.96 -9.49
N PRO A 52 12.19 -11.41 -8.96
CA PRO A 52 12.21 -12.36 -7.85
C PRO A 52 11.60 -11.75 -6.58
N PHE A 53 11.14 -12.61 -5.66
CA PHE A 53 10.66 -12.18 -4.34
C PHE A 53 11.71 -11.37 -3.59
N GLY A 54 11.25 -10.33 -2.89
CA GLY A 54 12.09 -9.35 -2.21
C GLY A 54 12.72 -8.28 -3.12
N TYR A 55 12.54 -8.37 -4.45
CA TYR A 55 13.05 -7.34 -5.36
C TYR A 55 12.35 -6.00 -5.10
N ARG A 56 13.13 -4.93 -4.92
CA ARG A 56 12.64 -3.57 -4.63
C ARG A 56 12.60 -2.71 -5.88
N LYS A 57 11.49 -2.02 -6.13
CA LYS A 57 11.33 -1.07 -7.23
C LYS A 57 10.34 0.03 -6.85
N GLN A 58 10.72 1.30 -7.03
CA GLN A 58 9.84 2.46 -6.84
C GLN A 58 9.11 2.49 -5.47
N GLY A 59 9.81 2.19 -4.39
CA GLY A 59 9.21 2.17 -3.04
C GLY A 59 8.28 0.99 -2.78
N LYS A 60 8.23 0.01 -3.70
CA LYS A 60 7.54 -1.27 -3.54
C LYS A 60 8.54 -2.42 -3.51
N PHE A 61 8.09 -3.57 -3.06
CA PHE A 61 8.84 -4.82 -3.12
C PHE A 61 7.95 -5.97 -3.61
N CYS A 62 8.55 -6.97 -4.25
CA CYS A 62 7.86 -8.17 -4.69
C CYS A 62 7.58 -9.10 -3.48
N PHE A 63 6.31 -9.26 -3.11
CA PHE A 63 5.85 -10.11 -2.02
C PHE A 63 5.68 -11.55 -2.50
N ASP A 64 5.65 -12.52 -1.57
CA ASP A 64 5.57 -13.96 -1.87
C ASP A 64 4.24 -14.41 -2.52
N ASP A 65 3.21 -13.55 -2.47
CA ASP A 65 1.95 -13.71 -3.20
C ASP A 65 2.02 -13.32 -4.69
N GLY A 66 3.21 -12.95 -5.18
CA GLY A 66 3.41 -12.57 -6.58
C GLY A 66 3.00 -11.13 -6.91
N THR A 67 2.74 -10.29 -5.90
CA THR A 67 2.35 -8.89 -6.08
C THR A 67 3.39 -7.91 -5.54
N PHE A 68 3.44 -6.71 -6.12
CA PHE A 68 4.26 -5.62 -5.59
C PHE A 68 3.52 -4.86 -4.48
N LYS A 69 4.03 -4.92 -3.25
CA LYS A 69 3.48 -4.20 -2.08
C LYS A 69 4.34 -3.00 -1.73
N GLN A 70 3.72 -1.98 -1.10
CA GLN A 70 4.47 -0.81 -0.64
C GLN A 70 5.44 -1.19 0.47
N GLN A 71 6.62 -0.58 0.44
CA GLN A 71 7.57 -0.70 1.54
C GLN A 71 7.04 0.02 2.78
N LEU A 72 7.37 -0.55 3.93
CA LEU A 72 6.93 -0.12 5.24
C LEU A 72 7.86 0.96 5.80
N THR A 73 7.29 1.90 6.55
CA THR A 73 8.02 3.00 7.19
C THR A 73 8.63 2.55 8.53
N GLY A 74 9.30 3.45 9.27
CA GLY A 74 9.79 3.11 10.60
C GLY A 74 8.67 2.67 11.56
N ASP A 75 9.03 1.83 12.52
CA ASP A 75 8.21 1.34 13.65
C ASP A 75 7.03 0.43 13.27
N THR A 76 6.89 0.05 12.00
CA THR A 76 5.92 -0.96 11.55
C THR A 76 6.48 -2.38 11.67
N ALA A 77 5.60 -3.36 11.90
CA ALA A 77 5.99 -4.76 11.93
C ALA A 77 6.51 -5.24 10.57
N CYS A 78 7.54 -6.07 10.58
CA CYS A 78 8.15 -6.66 9.37
C CYS A 78 8.69 -8.07 9.63
N GLU A 79 8.90 -8.82 8.57
CA GLU A 79 9.56 -10.14 8.61
C GLU A 79 10.92 -10.13 7.90
N ASN A 80 11.05 -9.34 6.83
CA ASN A 80 12.26 -9.26 6.01
C ASN A 80 12.75 -7.83 5.81
N ASN A 81 14.05 -7.68 5.59
CA ASN A 81 14.70 -6.39 5.37
C ASN A 81 14.12 -5.59 4.19
N PHE A 82 13.78 -6.26 3.09
CA PHE A 82 13.27 -5.60 1.88
C PHE A 82 11.87 -5.00 2.07
N GLU A 83 11.13 -5.41 3.09
CA GLU A 83 9.83 -4.84 3.42
C GLU A 83 9.99 -3.40 3.91
N CYS A 84 11.08 -3.09 4.61
CA CYS A 84 11.32 -1.77 5.17
C CYS A 84 11.92 -0.82 4.14
N THR A 85 11.43 0.42 4.10
CA THR A 85 12.02 1.54 3.33
C THR A 85 13.52 1.70 3.62
N SER A 86 13.92 1.55 4.89
CA SER A 86 15.31 1.59 5.36
C SER A 86 16.17 0.39 4.97
N ASN A 87 15.56 -0.68 4.45
CA ASN A 87 16.19 -2.00 4.27
C ASN A 87 16.60 -2.72 5.56
N ILE A 88 16.04 -2.33 6.71
CA ILE A 88 16.43 -2.89 8.01
C ILE A 88 15.20 -3.28 8.81
N CYS A 89 15.01 -4.59 8.97
CA CYS A 89 14.03 -5.21 9.85
C CYS A 89 14.76 -5.89 11.01
N ILE A 90 14.57 -5.41 12.23
CA ILE A 90 15.20 -5.97 13.44
C ILE A 90 14.12 -6.13 14.50
N ASN A 91 14.11 -7.27 15.20
CA ASN A 91 13.09 -7.60 16.19
C ASN A 91 11.66 -7.44 15.65
N ASN A 92 11.44 -7.91 14.42
CA ASN A 92 10.17 -7.81 13.70
C ASN A 92 9.66 -6.38 13.51
N GLN A 93 10.55 -5.38 13.51
CA GLN A 93 10.18 -3.98 13.34
C GLN A 93 11.12 -3.27 12.36
N CYS A 94 10.55 -2.42 11.52
CA CYS A 94 11.30 -1.58 10.61
C CYS A 94 11.98 -0.45 11.38
N VAL A 95 13.28 -0.27 11.15
CA VAL A 95 14.03 0.84 11.77
C VAL A 95 14.00 2.05 10.85
N ALA A 96 13.68 3.24 11.37
CA ALA A 96 13.69 4.46 10.57
C ALA A 96 15.10 4.83 10.09
N GLN A 97 15.25 5.21 8.82
CA GLN A 97 16.54 5.64 8.26
C GLN A 97 17.14 6.84 9.01
N SER A 98 16.28 7.76 9.47
CA SER A 98 16.67 8.91 10.28
C SER A 98 17.26 8.53 11.63
N PHE A 99 16.83 7.42 12.24
CA PHE A 99 17.38 6.93 13.50
C PHE A 99 18.82 6.43 13.32
N ILE A 100 19.07 5.67 12.26
CA ILE A 100 20.40 5.17 11.91
C ILE A 100 21.34 6.34 11.62
N GLN A 101 20.86 7.35 10.87
CA GLN A 101 21.64 8.55 10.58
C GLN A 101 22.05 9.28 11.86
N LYS A 102 21.14 9.43 12.83
CA LYS A 102 21.45 10.05 14.14
C LYS A 102 22.53 9.28 14.91
N ILE A 103 22.50 7.94 14.87
CA ILE A 103 23.54 7.11 15.50
C ILE A 103 24.89 7.32 14.81
N ILE A 104 24.93 7.31 13.48
CA ILE A 104 26.15 7.55 12.70
C ILE A 104 26.72 8.93 13.02
N ASP A 105 25.88 9.96 13.03
CA ASP A 105 26.31 11.34 13.29
C ASP A 105 26.83 11.51 14.74
N TRP A 106 26.23 10.82 15.70
CA TRP A 106 26.74 10.78 17.07
C TRP A 106 28.11 10.07 17.15
N LEU A 107 28.28 8.93 16.49
CA LEU A 107 29.55 8.20 16.44
C LEU A 107 30.66 9.03 15.77
N LYS A 108 30.35 9.73 14.66
CA LYS A 108 31.30 10.63 13.98
C LYS A 108 31.82 11.72 14.92
N LYS A 109 30.93 12.36 15.67
CA LYS A 109 31.29 13.37 16.68
C LYS A 109 32.13 12.78 17.81
N PHE A 110 31.80 11.57 18.26
CA PHE A 110 32.50 10.91 19.37
C PHE A 110 33.92 10.48 18.99
N PHE A 111 34.12 9.96 17.78
CA PHE A 111 35.42 9.49 17.30
C PHE A 111 36.24 10.56 16.55
N GLY A 112 35.78 11.80 16.50
CA GLY A 112 36.50 12.89 15.81
C GLY A 112 36.63 12.68 14.29
N MET A 113 35.78 11.86 13.70
CA MET A 113 35.68 11.69 12.24
C MET A 113 34.73 12.77 11.71
N VAL A 114 35.20 14.02 11.72
CA VAL A 114 34.57 15.17 11.06
C VAL A 114 35.47 15.64 9.94
#